data_AF-A0A917WJR3-F1
#
_entry.id   AF-A0A917WJR3-F1
#
_cell.length_a   1.000
_cell.length_b   1.000
_cell.length_c   1.000
_cell.angle_alpha   90.00
_cell.angle_beta   90.00
_cell.angle_gamma   90.00
#
_symmetry.space_group_name_H-M   'P 1'
#
loop_
_entity.id
_entity.type
_entity.pdbx_description
1 polymer ?
#
loop_
_entity_poly.entity_id
_entity_poly.type
_entity_poly.pdbx_seq_one_letter_code
_entity_poly.pdbx_strand_id
1 'polypeptide(L)'
;MTTRGESGTPTGAGSAGGTGSAGGTASTAGTGSAGSVGRTSRTSSPGRTGSAVGASGAGSTPIARGADGTDGLWAAGRRIFVNALVTKVARDHQEPDRDFRRRRVIAALTLCAGGLLLGLSFSVRPADPAFYPLTFGLAAVWVAGGLISGPLHLGYSRTRGRMRRPVLIPVLTGLAVVVVFVAGALVVRDIAPLHRLVDSVLAHAREGSAPLVAVITLVNGIAEEIFFRGGLYAAIGVRQPVLISTLVYTAVTLASGNIMLVFAAVTLGFVLGLQRRASGGILAPILTHITWSMSMFLLLPPIFAAA
;
A
#
# COMPACT_ATOMS: atom_id res chain seq x y z
N MET A 1 21.64 74.17 42.88
CA MET A 1 22.02 73.48 41.63
C MET A 1 20.94 72.43 41.33
N THR A 2 19.81 72.82 40.74
CA THR A 2 19.45 72.66 39.30
C THR A 2 19.24 71.18 38.89
N THR A 3 17.99 70.65 38.96
CA THR A 3 17.01 70.39 37.84
C THR A 3 17.36 69.16 36.98
N ARG A 4 16.49 68.26 36.48
CA ARG A 4 15.03 68.16 36.21
C ARG A 4 14.77 66.68 35.81
N GLY A 5 13.68 66.01 36.18
CA GLY A 5 12.40 65.91 35.44
C GLY A 5 12.15 64.44 35.04
N GLU A 6 10.96 63.84 34.93
CA GLU A 6 9.57 64.21 35.19
C GLU A 6 8.79 62.91 35.47
N SER A 7 7.78 63.01 36.33
CA SER A 7 6.80 62.01 36.75
C SER A 7 5.47 62.20 36.01
N GLY A 8 4.66 61.15 35.85
CA GLY A 8 3.26 61.31 35.43
C GLY A 8 2.46 60.01 35.32
N THR A 9 1.89 59.61 36.46
CA THR A 9 0.99 58.47 36.72
C THR A 9 -0.46 58.71 36.22
N PRO A 10 -1.33 57.66 36.24
CA PRO A 10 -2.64 57.62 35.59
C PRO A 10 -3.81 57.94 36.55
N THR A 11 -5.03 58.12 36.01
CA THR A 11 -6.34 57.58 36.48
C THR A 11 -7.52 58.33 35.83
N GLY A 12 -8.64 57.64 35.62
CA GLY A 12 -9.92 58.29 35.30
C GLY A 12 -11.00 57.34 34.78
N ALA A 13 -11.93 56.95 35.65
CA ALA A 13 -13.16 56.21 35.37
C ALA A 13 -14.31 57.14 34.94
N GLY A 14 -15.36 56.61 34.29
CA GLY A 14 -16.64 57.33 34.13
C GLY A 14 -17.59 56.73 33.09
N SER A 15 -18.85 56.55 33.49
CA SER A 15 -19.94 55.78 32.86
C SER A 15 -20.93 56.57 31.99
N ALA A 16 -21.94 55.84 31.45
CA ALA A 16 -23.23 56.25 30.85
C ALA A 16 -23.22 56.47 29.33
N GLY A 17 -24.22 56.11 28.53
CA GLY A 17 -25.55 55.52 28.75
C GLY A 17 -26.44 55.82 27.53
N GLY A 18 -27.26 54.85 27.10
CA GLY A 18 -28.42 54.98 26.17
C GLY A 18 -28.08 55.19 24.68
N THR A 19 -28.91 54.88 23.68
CA THR A 19 -30.25 54.26 23.52
C THR A 19 -30.45 54.16 21.99
N GLY A 20 -31.04 53.08 21.46
CA GLY A 20 -31.40 53.00 20.04
C GLY A 20 -31.85 51.60 19.63
N SER A 21 -33.17 51.42 19.57
CA SER A 21 -33.92 50.18 19.35
C SER A 21 -34.52 50.12 17.94
N ALA A 22 -35.01 48.91 17.59
CA ALA A 22 -35.93 48.52 16.51
C ALA A 22 -35.30 48.28 15.12
N GLY A 23 -35.53 47.18 14.42
CA GLY A 23 -36.40 45.99 14.50
C GLY A 23 -36.23 45.24 13.16
N GLY A 24 -36.65 44.01 12.88
CA GLY A 24 -37.32 42.92 13.56
C GLY A 24 -37.45 41.76 12.54
N THR A 25 -37.53 40.53 13.08
CA THR A 25 -38.25 39.32 12.57
C THR A 25 -38.00 38.81 11.13
N ALA A 26 -37.41 37.63 10.88
CA ALA A 26 -37.84 36.24 11.17
C ALA A 26 -39.02 35.71 10.32
N SER A 27 -38.78 34.63 9.53
CA SER A 27 -39.64 33.45 9.26
C SER A 27 -39.02 32.65 8.09
N THR A 28 -38.47 31.43 8.15
CA THR A 28 -38.93 30.06 8.50
C THR A 28 -40.14 29.48 7.76
N ALA A 29 -39.82 28.43 6.97
CA ALA A 29 -40.58 27.20 6.71
C ALA A 29 -41.77 27.20 5.73
N GLY A 30 -41.71 26.25 4.79
CA GLY A 30 -42.84 25.80 3.98
C GLY A 30 -42.48 24.50 3.23
N THR A 31 -42.81 23.36 3.84
CA THR A 31 -42.86 22.03 3.22
C THR A 31 -44.32 21.67 2.91
N GLY A 32 -44.58 20.94 1.82
CA GLY A 32 -45.87 20.35 1.46
C GLY A 32 -45.74 19.68 0.09
N SER A 33 -45.59 18.37 -0.01
CA SER A 33 -46.62 17.31 0.08
C SER A 33 -47.34 17.02 -1.25
N ALA A 34 -47.40 15.73 -1.53
CA ALA A 34 -47.92 15.06 -2.71
C ALA A 34 -49.43 15.26 -2.96
N GLY A 35 -49.81 15.10 -4.23
CA GLY A 35 -51.20 14.97 -4.66
C GLY A 35 -51.28 14.26 -6.01
N SER A 36 -51.62 12.96 -5.98
CA SER A 36 -51.92 12.12 -7.14
C SER A 36 -53.31 12.46 -7.70
N VAL A 37 -53.45 12.47 -9.03
CA VAL A 37 -54.76 12.28 -9.69
C VAL A 37 -54.58 11.26 -10.80
N GLY A 38 -55.18 10.09 -10.60
CA GLY A 38 -55.30 9.04 -11.61
C GLY A 38 -56.35 9.37 -12.67
N ARG A 39 -56.15 8.82 -13.86
CA ARG A 39 -57.21 8.66 -14.87
C ARG A 39 -57.13 7.25 -15.44
N THR A 40 -58.32 6.68 -15.61
CA THR A 40 -58.67 5.28 -15.77
C THR A 40 -58.66 4.80 -17.22
N SER A 41 -58.28 3.52 -17.35
CA SER A 41 -58.71 2.44 -18.28
C SER A 41 -59.29 2.72 -19.68
N ARG A 42 -58.75 1.97 -20.67
CA ARG A 42 -59.47 1.08 -21.65
C ARG A 42 -58.43 0.32 -22.51
N THR A 43 -58.35 -1.02 -22.41
CA THR A 43 -58.78 -2.04 -23.41
C THR A 43 -58.21 -1.79 -24.81
N SER A 44 -57.52 -2.70 -25.51
CA SER A 44 -57.87 -4.10 -25.81
C SER A 44 -56.75 -4.79 -26.59
N SER A 45 -56.56 -6.09 -26.35
CA SER A 45 -55.83 -7.03 -27.20
C SER A 45 -56.66 -7.37 -28.46
N PRO A 46 -56.04 -7.87 -29.54
CA PRO A 46 -56.43 -9.21 -29.98
C PRO A 46 -55.24 -10.10 -30.38
N GLY A 47 -55.35 -11.39 -30.05
CA GLY A 47 -54.48 -12.43 -30.58
C GLY A 47 -55.02 -13.07 -31.86
N ARG A 48 -54.20 -13.90 -32.51
CA ARG A 48 -54.56 -15.26 -33.00
C ARG A 48 -53.41 -15.94 -33.76
N THR A 49 -53.27 -17.24 -33.46
CA THR A 49 -52.95 -18.42 -34.32
C THR A 49 -51.59 -18.47 -35.03
N GLY A 50 -50.72 -19.43 -34.75
CA GLY A 50 -50.74 -20.86 -35.16
C GLY A 50 -49.37 -21.12 -35.83
N SER A 51 -48.64 -22.24 -35.75
CA SER A 51 -48.98 -23.66 -35.80
C SER A 51 -47.78 -24.48 -35.29
N ALA A 52 -48.04 -25.72 -34.90
CA ALA A 52 -47.09 -26.71 -34.40
C ALA A 52 -46.36 -27.49 -35.51
N VAL A 53 -45.45 -28.38 -35.06
CA VAL A 53 -44.96 -29.66 -35.62
C VAL A 53 -43.47 -29.69 -35.96
N GLY A 54 -42.75 -30.65 -35.36
CA GLY A 54 -41.42 -31.09 -35.79
C GLY A 54 -40.59 -31.75 -34.69
N ALA A 55 -40.85 -33.02 -34.40
CA ALA A 55 -40.08 -33.85 -33.48
C ALA A 55 -38.82 -34.45 -34.14
N SER A 56 -37.92 -34.95 -33.27
CA SER A 56 -36.82 -35.90 -33.50
C SER A 56 -35.44 -35.34 -33.90
N GLY A 57 -34.46 -35.65 -33.05
CA GLY A 57 -33.05 -35.28 -33.21
C GLY A 57 -32.25 -35.60 -31.96
N ALA A 58 -32.31 -36.86 -31.51
CA ALA A 58 -31.39 -37.38 -30.50
C ALA A 58 -29.99 -37.50 -31.11
N GLY A 59 -29.21 -36.41 -31.00
CA GLY A 59 -27.78 -36.40 -31.28
C GLY A 59 -27.04 -36.19 -29.97
N SER A 60 -26.47 -37.27 -29.44
CA SER A 60 -25.60 -37.30 -28.27
C SER A 60 -24.53 -36.20 -28.35
N THR A 61 -24.63 -35.19 -27.50
CA THR A 61 -23.52 -34.29 -27.20
C THR A 61 -22.41 -35.12 -26.56
N PRO A 62 -21.17 -35.11 -27.10
CA PRO A 62 -20.08 -35.71 -26.38
C PRO A 62 -19.86 -34.86 -25.14
N ILE A 63 -20.10 -35.46 -23.96
CA ILE A 63 -19.55 -34.96 -22.70
C ILE A 63 -18.03 -35.00 -22.91
N ALA A 64 -17.45 -33.85 -23.28
CA ALA A 64 -16.02 -33.64 -23.29
C ALA A 64 -15.53 -33.70 -21.83
N ARG A 65 -15.36 -34.93 -21.37
CA ARG A 65 -14.68 -35.29 -20.14
C ARG A 65 -13.20 -35.38 -20.51
N GLY A 66 -12.43 -34.38 -20.10
CA GLY A 66 -11.00 -34.32 -20.37
C GLY A 66 -10.48 -32.89 -20.34
N ALA A 67 -10.73 -32.16 -19.26
CA ALA A 67 -9.79 -31.13 -18.86
C ALA A 67 -8.84 -31.84 -17.91
N ASP A 68 -7.70 -32.24 -18.46
CA ASP A 68 -6.53 -32.77 -17.78
C ASP A 68 -6.36 -31.94 -16.51
N GLY A 69 -6.37 -32.57 -15.34
CA GLY A 69 -6.46 -31.85 -14.05
C GLY A 69 -5.36 -30.78 -13.90
N THR A 70 -4.23 -30.97 -14.57
CA THR A 70 -3.13 -30.01 -14.70
C THR A 70 -3.51 -28.75 -15.48
N ASP A 71 -4.21 -28.87 -16.61
CA ASP A 71 -4.61 -27.74 -17.47
C ASP A 71 -5.65 -26.86 -16.78
N GLY A 72 -6.55 -27.49 -16.02
CA GLY A 72 -7.50 -26.79 -15.15
C GLY A 72 -6.82 -25.98 -14.05
N LEU A 73 -5.81 -26.57 -13.38
CA LEU A 73 -5.03 -25.95 -12.32
C LEU A 73 -4.12 -24.84 -12.85
N TRP A 74 -3.42 -25.07 -13.96
CA TRP A 74 -2.59 -24.07 -14.63
C TRP A 74 -3.43 -22.89 -15.14
N ALA A 75 -4.58 -23.16 -15.76
CA ALA A 75 -5.49 -22.10 -16.19
C ALA A 75 -6.07 -21.32 -15.00
N ALA A 76 -6.38 -21.99 -13.89
CA ALA A 76 -6.83 -21.34 -12.66
C ALA A 76 -5.73 -20.47 -12.04
N GLY A 77 -4.51 -21.00 -11.91
CA GLY A 77 -3.34 -20.28 -11.42
C GLY A 77 -3.01 -19.06 -12.27
N ARG A 78 -3.00 -19.21 -13.60
CA ARG A 78 -2.79 -18.11 -14.55
C ARG A 78 -3.84 -17.02 -14.41
N ARG A 79 -5.13 -17.37 -14.30
CA ARG A 79 -6.20 -16.38 -14.08
C ARG A 79 -6.05 -15.63 -12.76
N ILE A 80 -5.66 -16.33 -11.70
CA ILE A 80 -5.40 -15.71 -10.39
C ILE A 80 -4.23 -14.74 -10.49
N PHE A 81 -3.11 -15.18 -11.07
CA PHE A 81 -1.92 -14.37 -11.29
C PHE A 81 -2.22 -13.10 -12.10
N VAL A 82 -2.88 -13.25 -13.25
CA VAL A 82 -3.27 -12.13 -14.11
C VAL A 82 -4.16 -11.15 -13.36
N ASN A 83 -5.16 -11.63 -12.62
CA ASN A 83 -6.03 -10.75 -11.85
C ASN A 83 -5.33 -10.05 -10.67
N ALA A 84 -4.30 -10.67 -10.10
CA ALA A 84 -3.58 -10.15 -8.95
C ALA A 84 -2.49 -9.14 -9.30
N LEU A 85 -1.92 -9.20 -10.51
CA LEU A 85 -0.74 -8.40 -10.89
C LEU A 85 -0.92 -7.61 -12.19
N VAL A 86 -1.88 -7.98 -13.03
CA VAL A 86 -2.04 -7.42 -14.39
C VAL A 86 -3.36 -6.65 -14.51
N THR A 87 -4.48 -7.23 -14.09
CA THR A 87 -5.81 -6.61 -14.20
C THR A 87 -5.91 -5.42 -13.25
N LYS A 88 -6.00 -4.22 -13.82
CA LYS A 88 -6.09 -2.97 -13.06
C LYS A 88 -7.52 -2.77 -12.54
N VAL A 89 -7.65 -2.40 -11.27
CA VAL A 89 -8.88 -1.79 -10.77
C VAL A 89 -8.94 -0.33 -11.23
N ALA A 90 -9.98 0.03 -11.96
CA ALA A 90 -10.19 1.40 -12.44
C ALA A 90 -10.30 2.36 -11.25
N ARG A 91 -9.59 3.49 -11.34
CA ARG A 91 -9.57 4.51 -10.30
C ARG A 91 -9.26 5.86 -10.92
N ASP A 92 -9.86 6.91 -10.38
CA ASP A 92 -9.45 8.27 -10.67
C ASP A 92 -8.07 8.56 -10.03
N HIS A 93 -7.14 9.03 -10.86
CA HIS A 93 -5.77 9.37 -10.47
C HIS A 93 -5.51 10.87 -10.64
N GLN A 94 -6.54 11.68 -10.89
CA GLN A 94 -6.38 13.12 -11.08
C GLN A 94 -6.35 13.82 -9.72
N GLU A 95 -5.28 14.57 -9.50
CA GLU A 95 -5.12 15.50 -8.38
C GLU A 95 -4.68 16.86 -8.95
N PRO A 96 -4.98 17.98 -8.28
CA PRO A 96 -4.48 19.30 -8.66
C PRO A 96 -2.94 19.34 -8.66
N ASP A 97 -2.34 20.15 -9.53
CA ASP A 97 -0.88 20.26 -9.67
C ASP A 97 -0.16 20.61 -8.35
N ARG A 98 -0.79 21.42 -7.49
CA ARG A 98 -0.26 21.78 -6.17
C ARG A 98 -0.07 20.57 -5.27
N ASP A 99 -1.03 19.65 -5.28
CA ASP A 99 -1.01 18.45 -4.44
C ASP A 99 0.03 17.44 -4.95
N PHE A 100 0.15 17.30 -6.27
CA PHE A 100 1.24 16.54 -6.89
C PHE A 100 2.62 17.10 -6.54
N ARG A 101 2.82 18.42 -6.60
CA ARG A 101 4.09 19.05 -6.19
C ARG A 101 4.39 18.80 -4.72
N ARG A 102 3.41 18.96 -3.84
CA ARG A 102 3.53 18.66 -2.40
C ARG A 102 3.94 17.21 -2.16
N ARG A 103 3.28 16.24 -2.82
CA ARG A 103 3.63 14.81 -2.74
C ARG A 103 5.07 14.53 -3.15
N ARG A 104 5.55 15.14 -4.23
CA ARG A 104 6.92 14.95 -4.71
C ARG A 104 7.96 15.53 -3.76
N VAL A 105 7.70 16.72 -3.20
CA VAL A 105 8.59 17.33 -2.21
C VAL A 105 8.67 16.46 -0.95
N ILE A 106 7.53 16.01 -0.42
CA ILE A 106 7.51 15.13 0.75
C ILE A 106 8.23 13.82 0.43
N ALA A 107 7.95 13.21 -0.72
CA ALA A 107 8.61 11.98 -1.13
C ALA A 107 10.13 12.16 -1.21
N ALA A 108 10.63 13.24 -1.82
CA ALA A 108 12.06 13.52 -1.89
C ALA A 108 12.69 13.68 -0.50
N LEU A 109 12.07 14.45 0.40
CA LEU A 109 12.56 14.64 1.76
C LEU A 109 12.57 13.32 2.55
N THR A 110 11.51 12.52 2.45
CA THR A 110 11.44 11.22 3.11
C THR A 110 12.47 10.25 2.53
N LEU A 111 12.69 10.22 1.22
CA LEU A 111 13.73 9.38 0.59
C LEU A 111 15.12 9.74 1.11
N CYS A 112 15.44 11.02 1.23
CA CYS A 112 16.73 11.46 1.78
C CYS A 112 16.89 11.07 3.25
N ALA A 113 15.90 11.36 4.10
CA ALA A 113 15.95 11.04 5.52
C ALA A 113 15.99 9.53 5.78
N GLY A 114 15.14 8.77 5.07
CA GLY A 114 15.07 7.32 5.22
C GLY A 114 16.28 6.62 4.60
N GLY A 115 16.82 7.10 3.49
CA GLY A 115 18.09 6.58 2.93
C GLY A 115 19.27 6.79 3.89
N LEU A 116 19.36 7.96 4.52
CA LEU A 116 20.35 8.23 5.56
C LEU A 116 20.20 7.29 6.75
N LEU A 117 18.99 7.17 7.32
CA LEU A 117 18.73 6.29 8.46
C LEU A 117 18.96 4.81 8.11
N LEU A 118 18.64 4.39 6.88
CA LEU A 118 18.91 3.04 6.40
C LEU A 118 20.42 2.77 6.39
N GLY A 119 21.22 3.67 5.79
CA GLY A 119 22.67 3.52 5.76
C GLY A 119 23.31 3.55 7.15
N LEU A 120 22.83 4.45 8.04
CA LEU A 120 23.27 4.47 9.44
C LEU A 120 22.93 3.17 10.16
N SER A 121 21.71 2.66 10.00
CA SER A 121 21.26 1.41 10.66
C SER A 121 22.11 0.21 10.26
N PHE A 122 22.48 0.09 8.97
CA PHE A 122 23.32 -1.01 8.48
C PHE A 122 24.83 -0.80 8.70
N SER A 123 25.24 0.40 9.13
CA SER A 123 26.62 0.67 9.57
C SER A 123 26.84 0.32 11.04
N VAL A 124 25.77 0.09 11.80
CA VAL A 124 25.83 -0.34 13.20
C VAL A 124 26.28 -1.80 13.27
N ARG A 125 27.09 -2.13 14.28
CA ARG A 125 27.55 -3.50 14.50
C ARG A 125 26.40 -4.37 15.02
N PRO A 126 26.36 -5.66 14.67
CA PRO A 126 25.48 -6.61 15.33
C PRO A 126 25.61 -6.55 16.87
N ALA A 127 24.51 -6.80 17.58
CA ALA A 127 24.34 -6.66 19.04
C ALA A 127 24.41 -5.24 19.63
N ASP A 128 24.79 -4.21 18.88
CA ASP A 128 24.77 -2.83 19.38
C ASP A 128 23.32 -2.34 19.56
N PRO A 129 22.91 -1.89 20.77
CA PRO A 129 21.56 -1.41 21.03
C PRO A 129 21.12 -0.24 20.16
N ALA A 130 22.05 0.52 19.56
CA ALA A 130 21.75 1.63 18.65
C ALA A 130 20.95 1.20 17.41
N PHE A 131 21.04 -0.08 17.01
CA PHE A 131 20.30 -0.63 15.87
C PHE A 131 18.78 -0.49 16.03
N TYR A 132 18.25 -0.74 17.22
CA TYR A 132 16.80 -0.73 17.47
C TYR A 132 16.15 0.65 17.31
N PRO A 133 16.60 1.72 18.00
CA PRO A 133 16.01 3.05 17.82
C PRO A 133 16.22 3.60 16.40
N LEU A 134 17.34 3.29 15.73
CA LEU A 134 17.57 3.71 14.35
C LEU A 134 16.58 3.06 13.38
N THR A 135 16.34 1.76 13.51
CA THR A 135 15.40 1.03 12.63
C THR A 135 13.93 1.30 12.93
N PHE A 136 13.56 1.58 14.19
CA PHE A 136 12.24 2.13 14.50
C PHE A 136 12.08 3.56 14.01
N GLY A 137 13.13 4.40 14.11
CA GLY A 137 13.16 5.74 13.55
C GLY A 137 13.00 5.73 12.03
N LEU A 138 13.66 4.79 11.34
CA LEU A 138 13.50 4.56 9.92
C LEU A 138 12.06 4.24 9.55
N ALA A 139 11.43 3.29 10.26
CA ALA A 139 10.02 2.97 10.08
C ALA A 139 9.11 4.19 10.32
N ALA A 140 9.38 4.98 11.36
CA ALA A 140 8.63 6.21 11.64
C ALA A 140 8.75 7.23 10.51
N VAL A 141 9.94 7.40 9.91
CA VAL A 141 10.15 8.28 8.75
C VAL A 141 9.31 7.81 7.55
N TRP A 142 9.30 6.51 7.26
CA TRP A 142 8.47 5.98 6.17
C TRP A 142 6.98 6.17 6.42
N VAL A 143 6.50 5.86 7.63
CA VAL A 143 5.08 6.05 8.00
C VAL A 143 4.70 7.52 7.89
N ALA A 144 5.48 8.41 8.49
CA ALA A 144 5.22 9.85 8.46
C ALA A 144 5.24 10.38 7.02
N GLY A 145 6.24 10.02 6.21
CA GLY A 145 6.31 10.42 4.81
C GLY A 145 5.11 9.93 3.99
N GLY A 146 4.67 8.69 4.22
CA GLY A 146 3.50 8.11 3.55
C GLY A 146 2.20 8.84 3.91
N LEU A 147 1.98 9.10 5.20
CA LEU A 147 0.77 9.77 5.70
C LEU A 147 0.74 11.26 5.37
N ILE A 148 1.87 11.96 5.50
CA ILE A 148 1.95 13.39 5.19
C ILE A 148 1.82 13.59 3.68
N SER A 149 2.34 12.69 2.83
CA SER A 149 2.23 12.78 1.37
C SER A 149 0.77 12.90 0.90
N GLY A 150 -0.16 12.15 1.50
CA GLY A 150 -1.60 12.30 1.24
C GLY A 150 -2.40 11.02 1.52
N PRO A 151 -3.68 10.97 1.14
CA PRO A 151 -4.57 9.86 1.50
C PRO A 151 -4.08 8.51 0.97
N LEU A 152 -3.99 7.53 1.87
CA LEU A 152 -3.62 6.15 1.58
C LEU A 152 -4.87 5.28 1.42
N HIS A 153 -4.76 4.28 0.57
CA HIS A 153 -5.90 3.42 0.25
C HIS A 153 -5.48 1.96 0.37
N LEU A 154 -6.34 1.15 0.98
CA LEU A 154 -6.07 -0.27 1.20
C LEU A 154 -6.21 -1.10 -0.09
N GLY A 155 -7.04 -0.66 -1.02
CA GLY A 155 -7.24 -1.33 -2.31
C GLY A 155 -8.20 -2.52 -2.25
N TYR A 156 -8.58 -3.00 -3.42
CA TYR A 156 -9.52 -4.10 -3.62
C TYR A 156 -9.01 -5.02 -4.72
N SER A 157 -9.42 -6.29 -4.68
CA SER A 157 -9.17 -7.25 -5.76
C SER A 157 -10.50 -7.80 -6.29
N ARG A 158 -10.52 -8.10 -7.60
CA ARG A 158 -11.67 -8.76 -8.23
C ARG A 158 -11.55 -10.26 -8.05
N THR A 159 -12.28 -10.80 -7.08
CA THR A 159 -12.35 -12.26 -6.83
C THR A 159 -13.75 -12.76 -7.13
N ARG A 160 -13.89 -13.67 -8.11
CA ARG A 160 -15.18 -14.25 -8.55
C ARG A 160 -16.25 -13.18 -8.86
N GLY A 161 -15.87 -12.11 -9.54
CA GLY A 161 -16.78 -11.03 -9.93
C GLY A 161 -17.18 -10.04 -8.82
N ARG A 162 -16.74 -10.25 -7.57
CA ARG A 162 -17.00 -9.33 -6.44
C ARG A 162 -15.73 -8.60 -6.00
N MET A 163 -15.87 -7.35 -5.58
CA MET A 163 -14.77 -6.59 -4.95
C MET A 163 -14.60 -7.06 -3.50
N ARG A 164 -13.42 -7.58 -3.17
CA ARG A 164 -13.04 -7.96 -1.80
C ARG A 164 -11.64 -7.48 -1.47
N ARG A 165 -11.39 -7.25 -0.18
CA ARG A 165 -10.04 -6.95 0.29
C ARG A 165 -9.11 -8.15 0.00
N PRO A 166 -7.97 -7.93 -0.67
CA PRO A 166 -7.05 -9.01 -1.00
C PRO A 166 -6.29 -9.45 0.25
N VAL A 167 -6.58 -10.66 0.76
CA VAL A 167 -5.84 -11.25 1.89
C VAL A 167 -5.10 -12.51 1.45
N LEU A 168 -5.84 -13.51 0.97
CA LEU A 168 -5.27 -14.81 0.59
C LEU A 168 -4.24 -14.69 -0.55
N ILE A 169 -4.59 -13.99 -1.65
CA ILE A 169 -3.74 -13.91 -2.83
C ILE A 169 -2.39 -13.20 -2.55
N PRO A 170 -2.36 -12.07 -1.82
CA PRO A 170 -1.09 -11.48 -1.37
C PRO A 170 -0.22 -12.42 -0.55
N VAL A 171 -0.80 -13.13 0.43
CA VAL A 171 -0.05 -14.11 1.25
C VAL A 171 0.52 -15.22 0.38
N LEU A 172 -0.28 -15.80 -0.53
CA LEU A 172 0.20 -16.81 -1.48
C LEU A 172 1.28 -16.26 -2.41
N THR A 173 1.17 -15.00 -2.83
CA THR A 173 2.21 -14.33 -3.63
C THR A 173 3.49 -14.20 -2.81
N GLY A 174 3.39 -13.81 -1.54
CA GLY A 174 4.53 -13.72 -0.61
C GLY A 174 5.21 -15.07 -0.47
N LEU A 175 4.45 -16.14 -0.23
CA LEU A 175 4.98 -17.51 -0.16
C LEU A 175 5.64 -17.97 -1.47
N ALA A 176 5.08 -17.60 -2.63
CA ALA A 176 5.71 -17.90 -3.91
C ALA A 176 7.07 -17.17 -4.08
N VAL A 177 7.14 -15.90 -3.67
CA VAL A 177 8.41 -15.15 -3.65
C VAL A 177 9.39 -15.77 -2.65
N VAL A 178 8.93 -16.22 -1.48
CA VAL A 178 9.75 -16.95 -0.50
C VAL A 178 10.39 -18.18 -1.12
N VAL A 179 9.65 -18.99 -1.86
CA VAL A 179 10.21 -20.18 -2.55
C VAL A 179 11.34 -19.79 -3.50
N VAL A 180 11.18 -18.73 -4.29
CA VAL A 180 12.21 -18.23 -5.21
C VAL A 180 13.46 -17.79 -4.44
N PHE A 181 13.28 -17.04 -3.35
CA PHE A 181 14.40 -16.56 -2.54
C PHE A 181 15.11 -17.67 -1.76
N VAL A 182 14.38 -18.67 -1.25
CA VAL A 182 14.96 -19.85 -0.60
C VAL A 182 15.77 -20.66 -1.60
N ALA A 183 15.25 -20.89 -2.81
CA ALA A 183 16.01 -21.54 -3.87
C ALA A 183 17.31 -20.77 -4.21
N GLY A 184 17.23 -19.45 -4.30
CA GLY A 184 18.40 -18.58 -4.47
C GLY A 184 19.39 -18.68 -3.30
N ALA A 185 18.88 -18.68 -2.06
CA ALA A 185 19.68 -18.81 -0.84
C ALA A 185 20.47 -20.13 -0.80
N LEU A 186 19.87 -21.23 -1.24
CA LEU A 186 20.52 -22.54 -1.32
C LEU A 186 21.71 -22.56 -2.29
N VAL A 187 21.70 -21.70 -3.31
CA VAL A 187 22.84 -21.51 -4.24
C VAL A 187 23.84 -20.51 -3.67
N VAL A 188 23.35 -19.39 -3.13
CA VAL A 188 24.16 -18.27 -2.64
C VAL A 188 25.01 -18.64 -1.41
N ARG A 189 24.51 -19.53 -0.55
CA ARG A 189 25.24 -19.97 0.66
C ARG A 189 26.60 -20.61 0.37
N ASP A 190 26.76 -21.22 -0.80
CA ASP A 190 28.02 -21.85 -1.24
C ASP A 190 28.99 -20.84 -1.90
N ILE A 191 28.55 -19.60 -2.12
CA ILE A 191 29.33 -18.55 -2.77
C ILE A 191 29.84 -17.58 -1.69
N ALA A 192 31.07 -17.79 -1.21
CA ALA A 192 31.61 -17.10 -0.03
C ALA A 192 31.43 -15.56 0.00
N PRO A 193 31.65 -14.79 -1.10
CA PRO A 193 31.38 -13.35 -1.10
C PRO A 193 29.92 -13.00 -0.84
N LEU A 194 28.99 -13.75 -1.40
CA LEU A 194 27.55 -13.49 -1.27
C LEU A 194 27.01 -14.02 0.07
N HIS A 195 27.54 -15.15 0.54
CA HIS A 195 27.28 -15.68 1.88
C HIS A 195 27.51 -14.60 2.93
N ARG A 196 28.69 -13.98 2.95
CA ARG A 196 29.03 -12.93 3.92
C ARG A 196 28.05 -11.76 3.93
N LEU A 197 27.46 -11.42 2.78
CA LEU A 197 26.49 -10.35 2.67
C LEU A 197 25.13 -10.73 3.25
N VAL A 198 24.68 -11.98 3.07
CA VAL A 198 23.46 -12.43 3.74
C VAL A 198 23.71 -12.56 5.24
N ASP A 199 24.85 -13.12 5.61
CA ASP A 199 25.19 -13.39 7.00
C ASP A 199 25.33 -12.12 7.84
N SER A 200 25.85 -11.03 7.28
CA SER A 200 25.93 -9.73 7.97
C SER A 200 24.55 -9.16 8.35
N VAL A 201 23.52 -9.44 7.56
CA VAL A 201 22.13 -9.06 7.88
C VAL A 201 21.59 -9.95 8.99
N LEU A 202 21.79 -11.28 8.87
CA LEU A 202 21.30 -12.25 9.84
C LEU A 202 21.99 -12.12 11.22
N ALA A 203 23.22 -11.62 11.26
CA ALA A 203 23.97 -11.37 12.49
C ALA A 203 23.20 -10.48 13.47
N HIS A 204 22.45 -9.48 12.98
CA HIS A 204 21.63 -8.62 13.82
C HIS A 204 20.55 -9.40 14.60
N ALA A 205 19.98 -10.44 13.99
CA ALA A 205 19.00 -11.30 14.63
C ALA A 205 19.62 -12.33 15.58
N ARG A 206 20.82 -12.84 15.26
CA ARG A 206 21.51 -13.87 16.06
C ARG A 206 22.20 -13.30 17.30
N GLU A 207 22.87 -12.18 17.14
CA GLU A 207 23.66 -11.55 18.20
C GLU A 207 22.83 -10.54 19.01
N GLY A 208 21.75 -10.04 18.43
CA GLY A 208 20.77 -9.18 19.10
C GLY A 208 19.57 -9.94 19.68
N SER A 209 18.52 -9.19 20.03
CA SER A 209 17.25 -9.74 20.50
C SER A 209 16.40 -10.19 19.31
N ALA A 210 16.39 -11.50 19.02
CA ALA A 210 15.60 -12.07 17.93
C ALA A 210 14.11 -11.65 17.94
N PRO A 211 13.40 -11.63 19.09
CA PRO A 211 12.01 -11.13 19.13
C PRO A 211 11.91 -9.65 18.75
N LEU A 212 12.86 -8.82 19.17
CA LEU A 212 12.85 -7.39 18.84
C LEU A 212 13.15 -7.16 17.36
N VAL A 213 14.12 -7.89 16.80
CA VAL A 213 14.42 -7.85 15.37
C VAL A 213 13.23 -8.35 14.55
N ALA A 214 12.53 -9.40 14.98
CA ALA A 214 11.30 -9.86 14.34
C ALA A 214 10.21 -8.77 14.30
N VAL A 215 10.01 -8.05 15.40
CA VAL A 215 9.08 -6.91 15.45
C VAL A 215 9.54 -5.79 14.51
N ILE A 216 10.83 -5.46 14.49
CA ILE A 216 11.40 -4.45 13.59
C ILE A 216 11.22 -4.85 12.13
N THR A 217 11.46 -6.11 11.77
CA THR A 217 11.25 -6.65 10.42
C THR A 217 9.78 -6.53 9.99
N LEU A 218 8.85 -6.86 10.89
CA LEU A 218 7.42 -6.73 10.63
C LEU A 218 7.02 -5.26 10.43
N VAL A 219 7.43 -4.39 11.36
CA VAL A 219 7.07 -2.96 11.35
C VAL A 219 7.69 -2.24 10.15
N ASN A 220 8.96 -2.51 9.82
CA ASN A 220 9.59 -1.92 8.63
C ASN A 220 8.94 -2.42 7.34
N GLY A 221 8.58 -3.71 7.24
CA GLY A 221 7.84 -4.20 6.08
C GLY A 221 6.49 -3.49 5.86
N ILE A 222 5.78 -3.14 6.94
CA ILE A 222 4.55 -2.33 6.86
C ILE A 222 4.87 -0.88 6.47
N ALA A 223 5.84 -0.28 7.15
CA ALA A 223 6.22 1.12 6.99
C ALA A 223 6.72 1.43 5.58
N GLU A 224 7.56 0.56 5.03
CA GLU A 224 8.05 0.68 3.66
C GLU A 224 6.91 0.68 2.66
N GLU A 225 5.91 -0.20 2.80
CA GLU A 225 4.79 -0.23 1.85
C GLU A 225 3.85 0.97 1.99
N ILE A 226 3.69 1.51 3.20
CA ILE A 226 3.00 2.77 3.45
C ILE A 226 3.66 3.91 2.65
N PHE A 227 4.99 3.95 2.61
CA PHE A 227 5.70 4.98 1.87
C PHE A 227 5.85 4.66 0.38
N PHE A 228 6.55 3.58 0.03
CA PHE A 228 6.95 3.25 -1.34
C PHE A 228 5.75 2.93 -2.24
N ARG A 229 4.75 2.17 -1.74
CA ARG A 229 3.54 1.79 -2.51
C ARG A 229 2.36 2.72 -2.24
N GLY A 230 2.43 3.50 -1.16
CA GLY A 230 1.51 4.58 -0.84
C GLY A 230 1.99 5.91 -1.38
N GLY A 231 2.67 6.68 -0.53
CA GLY A 231 3.05 8.08 -0.78
C GLY A 231 3.89 8.29 -2.05
N LEU A 232 4.98 7.54 -2.24
CA LEU A 232 5.85 7.64 -3.41
C LEU A 232 5.13 7.19 -4.69
N TYR A 233 4.47 6.04 -4.67
CA TYR A 233 3.75 5.52 -5.82
C TYR A 233 2.69 6.50 -6.34
N ALA A 234 1.99 7.18 -5.42
CA ALA A 234 1.05 8.24 -5.77
C ALA A 234 1.76 9.48 -6.33
N ALA A 235 2.92 9.87 -5.81
CA ALA A 235 3.71 11.02 -6.28
C ALA A 235 4.27 10.85 -7.70
N ILE A 236 4.49 9.62 -8.15
CA ILE A 236 4.96 9.30 -9.52
C ILE A 236 3.85 9.58 -10.55
N GLY A 237 2.60 9.27 -10.23
CA GLY A 237 1.46 9.42 -11.13
C GLY A 237 1.31 8.24 -12.11
N VAL A 238 0.86 8.53 -13.33
CA VAL A 238 0.39 7.49 -14.29
C VAL A 238 1.48 6.89 -15.18
N ARG A 239 2.62 7.58 -15.36
CA ARG A 239 3.69 7.13 -16.26
C ARG A 239 4.60 6.15 -15.54
N GLN A 240 4.60 4.89 -16.01
CA GLN A 240 5.49 3.81 -15.54
C GLN A 240 5.66 3.69 -14.01
N PRO A 241 4.59 3.76 -13.19
CA PRO A 241 4.75 3.86 -11.75
C PRO A 241 5.43 2.64 -11.11
N VAL A 242 5.23 1.45 -11.67
CA VAL A 242 5.89 0.20 -11.23
C VAL A 242 7.42 0.29 -11.40
N LEU A 243 7.87 0.74 -12.58
CA LEU A 243 9.29 0.81 -12.89
C LEU A 243 9.96 1.87 -12.03
N ILE A 244 9.42 3.09 -12.00
CA ILE A 244 10.00 4.20 -11.24
C ILE A 244 10.01 3.90 -9.74
N SER A 245 8.91 3.36 -9.17
CA SER A 245 8.90 3.00 -7.75
C SER A 245 9.94 1.93 -7.42
N THR A 246 10.14 0.96 -8.32
CA THR A 246 11.13 -0.11 -8.15
C THR A 246 12.56 0.45 -8.21
N LEU A 247 12.85 1.32 -9.18
CA LEU A 247 14.16 1.94 -9.31
C LEU A 247 14.49 2.86 -8.13
N VAL A 248 13.53 3.67 -7.67
CA VAL A 248 13.71 4.53 -6.49
C VAL A 248 13.90 3.70 -5.23
N TYR A 249 13.12 2.64 -5.04
CA TYR A 249 13.28 1.73 -3.91
C TYR A 249 14.67 1.08 -3.91
N THR A 250 15.08 0.53 -5.06
CA THR A 250 16.42 -0.04 -5.28
C THR A 250 17.52 0.98 -4.97
N ALA A 251 17.37 2.21 -5.45
CA ALA A 251 18.35 3.28 -5.24
C ALA A 251 18.50 3.67 -3.78
N VAL A 252 17.39 3.74 -3.02
CA VAL A 252 17.45 3.94 -1.56
C VAL A 252 18.11 2.75 -0.88
N THR A 253 17.78 1.52 -1.28
CA THR A 253 18.36 0.31 -0.68
C THR A 253 19.87 0.21 -0.88
N LEU A 254 20.45 0.85 -1.91
CA LEU A 254 21.91 0.95 -2.07
C LEU A 254 22.59 1.55 -0.82
N ALA A 255 21.90 2.42 -0.07
CA ALA A 255 22.43 2.99 1.17
C ALA A 255 22.74 1.92 2.24
N SER A 256 22.12 0.74 2.17
CA SER A 256 22.46 -0.39 3.06
C SER A 256 23.88 -0.94 2.85
N GLY A 257 24.55 -0.63 1.74
CA GLY A 257 25.86 -1.17 1.39
C GLY A 257 25.83 -2.67 1.03
N ASN A 258 24.65 -3.28 0.93
CA ASN A 258 24.49 -4.73 0.76
C ASN A 258 23.83 -5.07 -0.58
N ILE A 259 24.60 -5.63 -1.52
CA ILE A 259 24.07 -5.96 -2.86
C ILE A 259 22.99 -7.04 -2.83
N MET A 260 22.97 -7.92 -1.81
CA MET A 260 21.92 -8.93 -1.67
C MET A 260 20.58 -8.29 -1.28
N LEU A 261 20.61 -7.25 -0.43
CA LEU A 261 19.41 -6.45 -0.13
C LEU A 261 18.97 -5.64 -1.35
N VAL A 262 19.90 -5.12 -2.14
CA VAL A 262 19.59 -4.40 -3.38
C VAL A 262 18.92 -5.34 -4.41
N PHE A 263 19.44 -6.56 -4.57
CA PHE A 263 18.82 -7.59 -5.40
C PHE A 263 17.40 -7.94 -4.90
N ALA A 264 17.23 -8.07 -3.58
CA ALA A 264 15.92 -8.27 -2.98
C ALA A 264 14.97 -7.09 -3.28
N ALA A 265 15.48 -5.86 -3.18
CA ALA A 265 14.72 -4.66 -3.46
C ALA A 265 14.27 -4.54 -4.92
N VAL A 266 15.07 -4.99 -5.89
CA VAL A 266 14.66 -5.02 -7.30
C VAL A 266 13.50 -6.01 -7.51
N THR A 267 13.69 -7.25 -7.05
CA THR A 267 12.78 -8.37 -7.31
C THR A 267 11.46 -8.22 -6.56
N LEU A 268 11.51 -8.04 -5.24
CA LEU A 268 10.34 -7.75 -4.42
C LEU A 268 9.74 -6.40 -4.82
N GLY A 269 10.59 -5.41 -5.07
CA GLY A 269 10.30 -4.12 -5.67
C GLY A 269 9.21 -4.15 -6.72
N PHE A 270 9.54 -4.90 -7.77
CA PHE A 270 8.74 -5.07 -8.96
C PHE A 270 7.41 -5.79 -8.66
N VAL A 271 7.44 -6.90 -7.92
CA VAL A 271 6.23 -7.67 -7.56
C VAL A 271 5.24 -6.80 -6.78
N LEU A 272 5.71 -6.10 -5.75
CA LEU A 272 4.87 -5.24 -4.91
C LEU A 272 4.34 -4.03 -5.70
N GLY A 273 5.13 -3.48 -6.63
CA GLY A 273 4.66 -2.45 -7.56
C GLY A 273 3.52 -2.94 -8.47
N LEU A 274 3.63 -4.15 -9.02
CA LEU A 274 2.56 -4.79 -9.79
C LEU A 274 1.29 -5.02 -8.93
N GLN A 275 1.45 -5.53 -7.71
CA GLN A 275 0.33 -5.71 -6.78
C GLN A 275 -0.35 -4.39 -6.43
N ARG A 276 0.42 -3.33 -6.20
CA ARG A 276 -0.13 -1.99 -5.95
C ARG A 276 -0.91 -1.47 -7.15
N ARG A 277 -0.42 -1.70 -8.37
CA ARG A 277 -1.11 -1.31 -9.61
C ARG A 277 -2.42 -2.07 -9.81
N ALA A 278 -2.41 -3.38 -9.57
CA ALA A 278 -3.56 -4.24 -9.76
C ALA A 278 -4.64 -4.00 -8.69
N SER A 279 -4.25 -3.95 -7.41
CA SER A 279 -5.19 -3.79 -6.28
C SER A 279 -5.65 -2.36 -6.04
N GLY A 280 -4.93 -1.35 -6.54
CA GLY A 280 -5.26 0.05 -6.30
C GLY A 280 -4.97 0.53 -4.88
N GLY A 281 -4.28 -0.26 -4.04
CA GLY A 281 -3.92 0.11 -2.68
C GLY A 281 -2.77 -0.70 -2.07
N ILE A 282 -2.46 -0.40 -0.81
CA ILE A 282 -1.23 -0.86 -0.14
C ILE A 282 -1.40 -2.16 0.67
N LEU A 283 -2.63 -2.65 0.89
CA LEU A 283 -2.85 -3.84 1.71
C LEU A 283 -2.20 -5.10 1.09
N ALA A 284 -2.38 -5.30 -0.22
CA ALA A 284 -1.78 -6.43 -0.91
C ALA A 284 -0.23 -6.39 -0.85
N PRO A 285 0.41 -5.26 -1.18
CA PRO A 285 1.85 -5.12 -0.98
C PRO A 285 2.31 -5.38 0.47
N ILE A 286 1.63 -4.79 1.47
CA ILE A 286 1.95 -5.00 2.90
C ILE A 286 1.95 -6.49 3.25
N LEU A 287 0.86 -7.20 2.94
CA LEU A 287 0.72 -8.62 3.28
C LEU A 287 1.79 -9.47 2.60
N THR A 288 2.13 -9.17 1.35
CA THR A 288 3.18 -9.88 0.60
C THR A 288 4.55 -9.60 1.20
N HIS A 289 4.85 -8.34 1.50
CA HIS A 289 6.11 -7.91 2.09
C HIS A 289 6.31 -8.58 3.45
N ILE A 290 5.37 -8.46 4.38
CA ILE A 290 5.52 -9.05 5.72
C ILE A 290 5.57 -10.58 5.67
N THR A 291 4.82 -11.22 4.76
CA THR A 291 4.91 -12.68 4.58
C THR A 291 6.32 -13.07 4.14
N TRP A 292 6.88 -12.34 3.17
CA TRP A 292 8.22 -12.58 2.68
C TRP A 292 9.29 -12.29 3.74
N SER A 293 9.28 -11.10 4.36
CA SER A 293 10.34 -10.67 5.28
C SER A 293 10.38 -11.51 6.55
N MET A 294 9.21 -11.85 7.12
CA MET A 294 9.14 -12.75 8.28
C MET A 294 9.57 -14.17 7.93
N SER A 295 9.24 -14.67 6.73
CA SER A 295 9.71 -15.99 6.29
C SER A 295 11.22 -15.98 6.08
N MET A 296 11.81 -14.95 5.48
CA MET A 296 13.27 -14.82 5.34
C MET A 296 13.95 -14.77 6.71
N PHE A 297 13.40 -14.01 7.65
CA PHE A 297 13.89 -13.96 9.02
C PHE A 297 13.93 -15.34 9.69
N LEU A 298 12.92 -16.18 9.47
CA LEU A 298 12.83 -17.52 10.08
C LEU A 298 13.63 -18.59 9.31
N LEU A 299 13.64 -18.54 7.98
CA LEU A 299 14.17 -19.62 7.14
C LEU A 299 15.64 -19.45 6.76
N LEU A 300 16.13 -18.21 6.60
CA LEU A 300 17.52 -18.00 6.19
C LEU A 300 18.54 -18.43 7.27
N PRO A 301 18.36 -18.17 8.58
CA PRO A 301 19.33 -18.59 9.59
C PRO A 301 19.70 -20.08 9.54
N PRO A 302 18.75 -21.05 9.54
CA PRO A 302 19.11 -22.46 9.44
C PRO A 302 19.71 -22.86 8.08
N ILE A 303 19.33 -22.21 6.98
CA ILE A 303 19.89 -22.50 5.64
C ILE A 303 21.39 -22.16 5.58
N PHE A 304 21.76 -21.01 6.16
CA PHE A 304 23.14 -20.51 6.15
C PHE A 304 23.99 -21.11 7.28
N ALA A 305 23.39 -21.60 8.36
CA ALA A 305 24.11 -22.35 9.39
C ALA A 305 24.52 -23.77 8.96
N ALA A 306 23.88 -24.32 7.92
CA ALA A 306 24.10 -25.67 7.43
C ALA A 306 25.11 -25.77 6.26
N ALA A 307 25.73 -24.66 5.86
CA ALA A 307 26.71 -24.56 4.78
C ALA A 307 28.09 -24.20 5.35
#